data_AF-A0A4Y2I532-F1
#
_entry.id   AF-A0A4Y2I532-F1
#
_cell.length_a   1.000
_cell.length_b   1.000
_cell.length_c   1.000
_cell.angle_alpha   90.00
_cell.angle_beta   90.00
_cell.angle_gamma   90.00
#
_symmetry.space_group_name_H-M   'P 1'
#
loop_
_entity.id
_entity.type
_entity.pdbx_description
1 polymer ?
#
loop_
_entity_poly.entity_id
_entity_poly.type
_entity_poly.pdbx_seq_one_letter_code
_entity_poly.pdbx_strand_id
1 'polypeptide(L)'
;MNQKISLLWVPGHSGIFWNEKADSLAKQVTDSTPFIDWISSEDIISNLRKQSIQITHDNYRRSKYQAMIGNVPDIITISKWTTNRVQDRLIARIISKTHNLRSAS
;
A
#
# COMPACT_ATOMS: atom_id res chain seq x y z
N MET A 1 -9.92 -8.46 19.01
CA MET A 1 -9.35 -8.90 20.29
C MET A 1 -7.85 -8.66 20.21
N ASN A 2 -7.32 -7.68 20.97
CA ASN A 2 -5.87 -7.40 20.97
C ASN A 2 -5.17 -8.50 21.77
N GLN A 3 -4.40 -9.34 21.08
CA GLN A 3 -3.54 -10.33 21.72
C GLN A 3 -2.39 -9.58 22.41
N LYS A 4 -2.30 -9.66 23.72
CA LYS A 4 -1.22 -9.04 24.50
C LYS A 4 -0.21 -10.12 24.87
N ILE A 5 1.04 -9.91 24.44
CA ILE A 5 2.16 -10.77 24.82
C ILE A 5 2.78 -10.16 26.07
N SER A 6 2.88 -10.95 27.14
CA SER A 6 3.58 -10.57 28.37
C SER A 6 5.05 -10.91 28.24
N LEU A 7 5.93 -9.94 28.47
CA LEU A 7 7.36 -10.19 28.63
C LEU A 7 7.65 -10.62 30.07
N LEU A 8 8.43 -11.69 30.24
CA LEU A 8 8.91 -12.14 31.55
C LEU A 8 10.44 -12.18 31.49
N TRP A 9 11.08 -11.35 32.29
CA TRP A 9 12.53 -11.37 32.41
C TRP A 9 12.99 -12.51 33.34
N VAL A 10 14.07 -13.19 32.97
CA VAL A 10 14.71 -14.26 33.77
C VAL A 10 16.22 -13.95 33.83
N PRO A 11 16.86 -13.97 35.00
CA PRO A 11 18.28 -13.63 35.13
C PRO A 11 19.18 -14.56 34.32
N GLY A 12 20.07 -13.98 33.50
CA GLY A 12 21.15 -14.68 32.80
C GLY A 12 22.47 -14.68 33.60
N HIS A 13 23.47 -15.43 33.10
CA HIS A 13 24.79 -15.60 33.76
C HIS A 13 25.43 -14.27 34.21
N SER A 14 25.75 -14.17 35.51
CA SER A 14 26.38 -13.01 36.15
C SER A 14 27.88 -12.88 35.83
N GLY A 15 28.41 -11.66 35.76
CA GLY A 15 29.85 -11.38 35.65
C GLY A 15 30.36 -11.05 34.24
N ILE A 16 29.48 -10.96 33.25
CA ILE A 16 29.81 -10.48 31.90
C ILE A 16 29.14 -9.12 31.70
N PHE A 17 29.93 -8.05 31.65
CA PHE A 17 29.44 -6.66 31.59
C PHE A 17 28.36 -6.40 30.53
N TRP A 18 28.54 -6.94 29.31
CA TRP A 18 27.57 -6.77 28.23
C TRP A 18 26.27 -7.55 28.45
N ASN A 19 26.33 -8.68 29.15
CA ASN A 19 25.13 -9.46 29.51
C ASN A 19 24.34 -8.75 30.61
N GLU A 20 25.02 -8.20 31.62
CA GLU A 20 24.36 -7.42 32.69
C GLU A 20 23.70 -6.15 32.12
N LYS A 21 24.34 -5.51 31.14
CA LYS A 21 23.76 -4.36 30.44
C LYS A 21 22.53 -4.75 29.61
N ALA A 22 22.57 -5.89 28.92
CA ALA A 22 21.43 -6.42 28.19
C ALA A 22 20.27 -6.81 29.13
N ASP A 23 20.58 -7.45 30.27
CA ASP A 23 19.60 -7.84 31.29
C ASP A 23 18.92 -6.62 31.93
N SER A 24 19.69 -5.58 32.26
CA SER A 24 19.16 -4.32 32.78
C SER A 24 18.17 -3.66 31.81
N LEU A 25 18.50 -3.65 30.51
CA LEU A 25 17.62 -3.11 29.46
C LEU A 25 16.34 -3.97 29.30
N ALA A 26 16.46 -5.29 29.28
CA ALA A 26 15.31 -6.19 29.15
C ALA A 26 14.36 -6.07 30.35
N LYS A 27 14.91 -5.95 31.56
CA LYS A 27 14.13 -5.70 32.78
C LYS A 27 13.42 -4.33 32.73
N GLN A 28 14.14 -3.27 32.33
CA GLN A 28 13.55 -1.93 32.19
C GLN A 28 12.36 -1.89 31.22
N VAL A 29 12.46 -2.57 30.07
CA VAL A 29 11.37 -2.66 29.08
C VAL A 29 10.19 -3.45 29.64
N THR A 30 10.45 -4.53 30.36
CA THR A 30 9.42 -5.36 30.99
C THR A 30 8.67 -4.60 32.10
N ASP A 31 9.38 -3.82 32.92
CA ASP A 31 8.81 -3.05 34.02
C ASP A 31 8.02 -1.82 33.54
N SER A 32 8.42 -1.21 32.42
CA SER A 32 7.78 0.02 31.88
C SER A 32 6.62 -0.26 30.92
N THR A 33 6.73 -1.31 30.09
CA THR A 33 5.72 -1.72 29.12
C THR A 33 5.61 -3.24 29.11
N PRO A 34 4.93 -3.85 30.11
CA PRO A 34 4.85 -5.30 30.25
C PRO A 34 4.09 -5.99 29.10
N PHE A 35 3.42 -5.20 28.26
CA PHE A 35 2.65 -5.68 27.12
C PHE A 35 3.09 -4.95 25.86
N ILE A 36 3.53 -5.72 24.87
CA ILE A 36 3.61 -5.23 23.49
C ILE A 36 2.19 -5.37 22.91
N ASP A 37 1.60 -4.27 22.47
CA ASP A 37 0.42 -4.35 21.61
C ASP A 37 0.85 -5.09 20.35
N TRP A 38 0.36 -6.31 20.18
CA TRP A 38 0.60 -7.07 18.96
C TRP A 38 -0.08 -6.34 17.81
N ILE A 39 0.69 -5.52 17.10
CA ILE A 39 0.27 -4.96 15.83
C ILE A 39 0.52 -6.05 14.80
N SER A 40 -0.56 -6.55 14.20
CA SER A 40 -0.44 -7.56 13.16
C SER A 40 0.38 -6.99 11.98
N SER A 41 1.11 -7.87 11.29
CA SER A 41 1.81 -7.48 10.06
C SER A 41 0.85 -6.88 9.03
N GLU A 42 -0.38 -7.38 9.01
CA GLU A 42 -1.48 -6.93 8.15
C GLU A 42 -1.84 -5.47 8.42
N ASP A 43 -1.93 -5.08 9.69
CA ASP A 43 -2.25 -3.70 10.09
C ASP A 43 -1.11 -2.74 9.74
N ILE A 44 0.15 -3.15 9.94
CA ILE A 44 1.33 -2.37 9.52
C ILE A 44 1.31 -2.15 8.01
N ILE A 45 1.14 -3.23 7.24
CA ILE A 45 1.09 -3.18 5.77
C ILE A 45 -0.09 -2.30 5.30
N SER A 46 -1.25 -2.44 5.91
CA SER A 46 -2.44 -1.64 5.61
C SER A 46 -2.19 -0.15 5.85
N ASN A 47 -1.58 0.21 6.98
CA ASN A 47 -1.24 1.58 7.31
C ASN A 47 -0.22 2.17 6.34
N LEU A 48 0.86 1.44 6.04
CA LEU A 48 1.87 1.87 5.06
C LEU A 48 1.28 2.07 3.67
N ARG A 49 0.37 1.19 3.23
CA ARG A 49 -0.36 1.35 1.96
C ARG A 49 -1.22 2.62 1.94
N LYS A 50 -1.97 2.89 3.02
CA LYS A 50 -2.78 4.11 3.14
C LYS A 50 -1.92 5.37 3.04
N GLN A 51 -0.79 5.41 3.76
CA GLN A 51 0.14 6.53 3.71
C GLN A 51 0.74 6.72 2.31
N SER A 52 1.15 5.62 1.67
CA SER A 52 1.70 5.66 0.32
C SER A 52 0.70 6.26 -0.69
N ILE A 53 -0.56 5.82 -0.67
CA ILE A 53 -1.62 6.36 -1.54
C ILE A 53 -1.81 7.86 -1.30
N GLN A 54 -1.87 8.27 -0.03
CA GLN A 54 -2.04 9.67 0.34
C GLN A 54 -0.89 10.54 -0.18
N ILE A 55 0.36 10.11 0.01
CA ILE A 55 1.55 10.81 -0.48
C ILE A 55 1.51 10.92 -2.01
N THR A 56 1.16 9.86 -2.73
CA THR A 56 1.04 9.89 -4.19
C THR A 56 -0.02 10.89 -4.64
N HIS A 57 -1.19 10.91 -3.99
CA HIS A 57 -2.25 11.88 -4.28
C HIS A 57 -1.80 13.32 -4.02
N ASP A 58 -1.16 13.58 -2.89
CA ASP A 58 -0.70 14.93 -2.54
C ASP A 58 0.40 15.42 -3.48
N ASN A 59 1.32 14.53 -3.86
CA ASN A 59 2.35 14.83 -4.85
C ASN A 59 1.73 15.15 -6.22
N TYR A 60 0.72 14.40 -6.66
CA TYR A 60 0.01 14.69 -7.90
C TYR A 60 -0.64 16.08 -7.82
N ARG A 61 -1.39 16.36 -6.75
CA ARG A 61 -2.09 17.64 -6.57
C ARG A 61 -1.15 18.86 -6.57
N ARG A 62 0.07 18.70 -6.08
CA ARG A 62 1.10 19.76 -6.08
C ARG A 62 1.92 19.83 -7.37
N SER A 63 1.79 18.85 -8.25
CA SER A 63 2.56 18.80 -9.49
C SER A 63 1.98 19.72 -10.58
N LYS A 64 2.80 20.05 -11.58
CA LYS A 64 2.33 20.73 -12.80
C LYS A 64 1.25 19.94 -13.55
N TYR A 65 1.19 18.62 -13.38
CA TYR A 65 0.24 17.76 -14.09
C TYR A 65 -1.19 17.95 -13.60
N GLN A 66 -1.39 18.26 -12.32
CA GLN A 66 -2.72 18.62 -11.81
C GLN A 66 -3.26 19.87 -12.51
N ALA A 67 -2.41 20.87 -12.76
CA ALA A 67 -2.82 22.07 -13.48
C ALA A 67 -3.11 21.80 -14.97
N MET A 68 -2.41 20.83 -15.58
CA MET A 68 -2.59 20.47 -17.00
C MET A 68 -3.78 19.54 -17.25
N ILE A 69 -3.99 18.55 -16.38
CA ILE A 69 -4.92 17.43 -16.60
C ILE A 69 -6.18 17.56 -15.71
N GLY A 70 -6.10 18.32 -14.61
CA GLY A 70 -7.19 18.44 -13.65
C GLY A 70 -7.28 17.24 -12.70
N ASN A 71 -8.45 17.02 -12.13
CA ASN A 71 -8.66 15.91 -11.20
C ASN A 71 -8.71 14.57 -11.93
N VAL A 72 -8.05 13.55 -11.38
CA VAL A 72 -8.19 12.17 -11.87
C VAL A 72 -9.59 11.67 -11.50
N PRO A 73 -10.41 11.23 -12.47
CA PRO A 73 -11.74 10.71 -12.21
C PRO A 73 -11.68 9.39 -11.43
N ASP A 74 -12.74 9.08 -10.68
CA ASP A 74 -12.84 7.79 -9.99
C ASP A 74 -12.94 6.62 -10.98
N ILE A 75 -12.74 5.40 -10.47
CA ILE A 75 -12.73 4.21 -11.31
C ILE A 75 -14.07 3.94 -12.00
N ILE A 76 -15.19 4.38 -11.43
CA ILE A 76 -16.53 4.27 -12.02
C ILE A 76 -16.67 5.24 -13.21
N THR A 77 -16.07 6.41 -13.12
CA THR A 77 -16.04 7.40 -14.19
C THR A 77 -15.10 6.95 -15.30
N ILE A 78 -13.92 6.43 -14.95
CA ILE A 78 -12.97 5.84 -15.91
C ILE A 78 -13.58 4.62 -16.61
N SER A 79 -14.34 3.77 -15.90
CA SER A 79 -14.93 2.57 -16.50
C SER A 79 -15.93 2.90 -17.61
N LYS A 80 -16.66 4.01 -17.48
CA LYS A 80 -17.56 4.50 -18.55
C LYS A 80 -16.77 4.89 -19.80
N TRP A 81 -15.58 5.44 -19.65
CA TRP A 81 -14.71 5.81 -20.77
C TRP A 81 -14.10 4.60 -21.47
N THR A 82 -13.74 3.56 -20.70
CA THR A 82 -13.15 2.34 -21.26
C THR A 82 -14.17 1.47 -21.98
N THR A 83 -15.44 1.44 -21.55
CA THR A 83 -16.51 0.74 -22.28
C THR A 83 -16.66 1.27 -23.70
N ASN A 84 -16.66 2.59 -23.89
CA ASN A 84 -16.74 3.21 -25.21
C ASN A 84 -15.52 2.87 -26.06
N ARG A 85 -14.31 2.86 -25.47
CA ARG A 85 -13.09 2.47 -26.22
C ARG A 85 -13.09 1.02 -26.69
N VAL A 86 -13.71 0.09 -25.96
CA VAL A 86 -13.85 -1.30 -26.43
C VAL A 86 -14.74 -1.33 -27.68
N GLN A 87 -15.83 -0.57 -27.68
CA GLN A 87 -16.72 -0.43 -28.85
C GLN A 87 -16.01 0.24 -30.03
N ASP A 88 -15.29 1.34 -29.80
CA ASP A 88 -14.53 2.03 -30.85
C ASP A 88 -13.51 1.11 -31.53
N ARG A 89 -12.79 0.29 -30.74
CA ARG A 89 -11.85 -0.71 -31.27
C ARG A 89 -12.56 -1.80 -32.06
N LEU A 90 -13.77 -2.19 -31.66
CA LEU A 90 -14.58 -3.16 -32.40
C LEU A 90 -15.01 -2.60 -33.76
N ILE A 91 -15.52 -1.36 -33.78
CA ILE A 91 -15.93 -0.65 -34.99
C ILE A 91 -14.75 -0.47 -35.95
N ALA A 92 -13.60 0.00 -35.45
CA ALA A 92 -12.39 0.16 -36.26
C ALA A 92 -11.93 -1.16 -36.89
N ARG A 93 -12.03 -2.28 -36.17
CA ARG A 93 -11.73 -3.62 -36.70
C ARG A 93 -12.70 -4.06 -37.79
N ILE A 94 -14.00 -3.80 -37.62
CA ILE A 94 -15.02 -4.10 -38.63
C ILE A 94 -14.74 -3.30 -39.90
N ILE A 95 -14.51 -1.99 -39.77
CA ILE A 95 -14.20 -1.10 -40.90
C ILE A 95 -12.93 -1.55 -41.63
N SER A 96 -11.85 -1.86 -40.90
CA SER A 96 -10.60 -2.34 -41.51
C SER A 96 -10.81 -3.65 -42.28
N LYS A 97 -11.59 -4.59 -41.74
CA LYS A 97 -11.90 -5.84 -42.44
C LYS A 97 -12.76 -5.63 -43.69
N THR A 98 -13.79 -4.79 -43.63
CA THR A 98 -14.66 -4.52 -44.79
C THR A 98 -13.96 -3.72 -45.88
N HIS A 99 -13.05 -2.81 -45.52
CA HIS A 99 -12.24 -2.09 -46.51
C HIS A 99 -11.29 -3.04 -47.26
N ASN A 100 -10.63 -3.96 -46.56
CA ASN A 100 -9.75 -4.96 -47.16
C ASN A 100 -10.49 -5.97 -48.06
N LEU A 101 -11.75 -6.28 -47.76
CA LEU A 101 -12.57 -7.17 -48.61
C LEU A 101 -13.01 -6.49 -49.92
N ARG A 102 -13.29 -5.18 -49.90
CA ARG A 102 -13.65 -4.41 -51.10
C ARG A 102 -12.49 -4.11 -52.03
N SER A 103 -11.25 -4.11 -51.53
CA SER A 103 -10.05 -3.92 -52.35
C SER A 103 -9.54 -5.22 -53.01
N ALA A 104 -10.15 -6.36 -52.69
CA ALA A 104 -9.77 -7.69 -53.19
C ALA A 104 -10.79 -8.28 -54.19
N SER A 105 -11.87 -7.55 -54.50
CA SER A 105 -12.91 -7.88 -55.48
C SER A 105 -12.80 -6.99 -56.72
#